data_AF-A0A1M4VPX1-F1
#
_entry.id   AF-A0A1M4VPX1-F1
#
_cell.length_a   1.000
_cell.length_b   1.000
_cell.length_c   1.000
_cell.angle_alpha   90.00
_cell.angle_beta   90.00
_cell.angle_gamma   90.00
#
_symmetry.space_group_name_H-M   'P 1'
#
loop_
_entity.id
_entity.type
_entity.pdbx_description
1 polymer ?
#
loop_
_entity_poly.entity_id
_entity_poly.type
_entity_poly.pdbx_seq_one_letter_code
_entity_poly.pdbx_strand_id
1 'polypeptide(L)'
;MRRLQLAPPTDDDFFWHCVLSPEPQTRDPETPGQVRLQKARAYFDQKIFQVYGNEGQSLRTFLEDIAEKIVFLTYQVEDNKTAGVVFETTNDRGKPLSELDKIKNYLLYLAARTPDTVAGRDLEAAVGAAWEKILRNLYRIEGYAEDTVDLENSLARYHWIVLTGVYNIYDVYRALKDKHRDEKNRAPNSDEVLRHARDYVENLVEAANLYAGLRKPDLARFGAVRGAAGQYFELLNDPAIGTMANFAPLLMAVFKRFMPGSPEDVCEVLRLCYLFSWRAYRVCNRRSDAGIGTLSSLAHRLWHGQTGLEEITASLKQLIEYYGGDNIFKDNLERNTLSGPERRYFLYRWELHLARQSGQSSLLDWKEARNMQVEHVWPQIPPDSDYGNWRPELKEKHTKIVDLLGNLILLDQSWNASLSNRLPSQKRDEYLNREKIGSNLAMVRELANDEGFEKLATYTSFGAYRTRWMLNDAEKFINARTTRLVEFALQEWKV
;
A
#
# COMPACT_ATOMS: atom_id res chain seq x y z
N MET A 1 -45.63 -5.91 -15.00
CA MET A 1 -44.24 -6.23 -15.41
C MET A 1 -43.33 -6.04 -14.21
N ARG A 2 -42.57 -7.06 -13.81
CA ARG A 2 -41.47 -6.84 -12.84
C ARG A 2 -40.40 -6.02 -13.57
N ARG A 3 -40.12 -4.82 -13.07
CA ARG A 3 -39.02 -4.00 -13.57
C ARG A 3 -37.72 -4.56 -12.98
N LEU A 4 -36.63 -4.50 -13.74
CA LEU A 4 -35.28 -4.64 -13.19
C LEU A 4 -35.13 -3.58 -12.10
N GLN A 5 -34.64 -3.96 -10.92
CA GLN A 5 -34.32 -3.04 -9.83
C GLN A 5 -32.83 -3.13 -9.56
N LEU A 6 -32.12 -2.06 -9.90
CA LEU A 6 -30.72 -1.90 -9.53
C LEU A 6 -30.62 -1.39 -8.09
N ALA A 7 -29.53 -1.77 -7.42
CA ALA A 7 -29.19 -1.25 -6.10
C ALA A 7 -27.83 -0.54 -6.19
N PRO A 8 -27.70 0.70 -5.69
CA PRO A 8 -28.69 1.48 -4.94
C PRO A 8 -29.86 2.05 -5.78
N PRO A 9 -30.96 2.50 -5.16
CA PRO A 9 -32.10 3.11 -5.87
C PRO A 9 -31.72 4.32 -6.75
N THR A 10 -30.66 5.03 -6.37
CA THR A 10 -30.09 6.14 -7.14
C THR A 10 -29.49 5.69 -8.47
N ASP A 11 -28.88 4.49 -8.51
CA ASP A 11 -28.37 3.90 -9.75
C ASP A 11 -29.51 3.35 -10.62
N ASP A 12 -30.59 2.84 -10.01
CA ASP A 12 -31.80 2.43 -10.71
C ASP A 12 -32.46 3.60 -11.44
N ASP A 13 -32.67 4.72 -10.74
CA ASP A 13 -33.22 5.95 -11.34
C ASP A 13 -32.36 6.44 -12.51
N PHE A 14 -31.03 6.49 -12.30
CA PHE A 14 -30.09 6.89 -13.34
C PHE A 14 -30.12 5.95 -14.55
N PHE A 15 -30.19 4.65 -14.34
CA PHE A 15 -30.29 3.67 -15.42
C PHE A 15 -31.53 3.89 -16.27
N TRP A 16 -32.70 4.04 -15.65
CA TRP A 16 -33.93 4.21 -16.40
C TRP A 16 -34.01 5.56 -17.12
N HIS A 17 -33.55 6.65 -16.50
CA HIS A 17 -33.69 7.99 -17.06
C HIS A 17 -32.52 8.44 -17.95
N CYS A 18 -31.31 7.98 -17.69
CA CYS A 18 -30.09 8.44 -18.39
C CYS A 18 -29.50 7.37 -19.31
N VAL A 19 -29.81 6.08 -19.10
CA VAL A 19 -29.25 4.99 -19.93
C VAL A 19 -30.29 4.43 -20.89
N LEU A 20 -31.44 3.98 -20.39
CA LEU A 20 -32.41 3.19 -21.16
C LEU A 20 -33.51 4.02 -21.82
N SER A 21 -33.72 5.26 -21.35
CA SER A 21 -34.73 6.16 -21.92
C SER A 21 -34.46 6.42 -23.42
N PRO A 22 -35.49 6.36 -24.29
CA PRO A 22 -35.38 6.78 -25.69
C PRO A 22 -34.95 8.25 -25.84
N GLU A 23 -35.30 9.07 -24.86
CA GLU A 23 -34.84 10.45 -24.70
C GLU A 23 -34.06 10.54 -23.37
N PRO A 24 -32.78 10.16 -23.38
CA PRO A 24 -32.03 10.05 -22.15
C PRO A 24 -31.61 11.41 -21.63
N GLN A 25 -31.84 11.61 -20.34
CA GLN A 25 -31.46 12.83 -19.65
C GLN A 25 -29.94 12.91 -19.52
N THR A 26 -29.40 14.12 -19.68
CA THR A 26 -27.99 14.40 -19.37
C THR A 26 -27.90 14.76 -17.89
N ARG A 27 -27.45 13.81 -17.08
CA ARG A 27 -27.14 14.02 -15.66
C ARG A 27 -25.69 13.64 -15.41
N ASP A 28 -25.01 14.41 -14.58
CA ASP A 28 -23.68 14.02 -14.12
C ASP A 28 -23.79 12.81 -13.19
N PRO A 29 -22.97 11.78 -13.38
CA PRO A 29 -22.99 10.60 -12.54
C PRO A 29 -22.45 10.92 -11.14
N GLU A 30 -23.25 10.62 -10.13
CA GLU A 30 -22.97 10.83 -8.71
C GLU A 30 -22.36 9.59 -8.05
N THR A 31 -22.52 8.42 -8.66
CA THR A 31 -21.99 7.14 -8.13
C THR A 31 -21.03 6.46 -9.11
N PRO A 32 -20.15 5.57 -8.63
CA PRO A 32 -19.30 4.76 -9.49
C PRO A 32 -20.10 3.84 -10.41
N GLY A 33 -21.24 3.33 -9.92
CA GLY A 33 -22.16 2.51 -10.71
C GLY A 33 -22.74 3.31 -11.88
N GLN A 34 -23.18 4.55 -11.63
CA GLN A 34 -23.66 5.46 -12.67
C GLN A 34 -22.60 5.77 -13.73
N VAL A 35 -21.34 5.95 -13.34
CA VAL A 35 -20.24 6.11 -14.32
C VAL A 35 -20.05 4.86 -15.17
N ARG A 36 -20.09 3.67 -14.56
CA ARG A 36 -19.99 2.40 -15.31
C ARG A 36 -21.17 2.24 -16.26
N LEU A 37 -22.38 2.58 -15.83
CA LEU A 37 -23.58 2.58 -16.66
C LEU A 37 -23.46 3.55 -17.85
N GLN A 38 -22.95 4.77 -17.64
CA GLN A 38 -22.72 5.74 -18.70
C GLN A 38 -21.65 5.26 -19.69
N LYS A 39 -20.54 4.70 -19.19
CA LYS A 39 -19.50 4.07 -20.03
C LYS A 39 -20.04 2.90 -20.84
N ALA A 40 -20.84 2.03 -20.21
CA ALA A 40 -21.45 0.88 -20.88
C ALA A 40 -22.37 1.33 -22.01
N ARG A 41 -23.20 2.35 -21.78
CA ARG A 41 -24.02 2.95 -22.83
C ARG A 41 -23.17 3.46 -23.99
N ALA A 42 -22.18 4.31 -23.71
CA ALA A 42 -21.32 4.87 -24.75
C ALA A 42 -20.60 3.78 -25.55
N TYR A 43 -20.14 2.72 -24.89
CA TYR A 43 -19.55 1.56 -25.52
C TYR A 43 -20.53 0.86 -26.47
N PHE A 44 -21.74 0.54 -26.00
CA PHE A 44 -22.74 -0.13 -26.84
C PHE A 44 -23.23 0.75 -27.98
N ASP A 45 -23.47 2.04 -27.75
CA ASP A 45 -23.82 3.01 -28.79
C ASP A 45 -22.75 3.01 -29.90
N GLN A 46 -21.47 3.07 -29.52
CA GLN A 46 -20.36 3.00 -30.46
C GLN A 46 -20.30 1.67 -31.21
N LYS A 47 -20.46 0.54 -30.52
CA LYS A 47 -20.38 -0.79 -31.13
C LYS A 47 -21.53 -1.07 -32.07
N ILE A 48 -22.75 -0.69 -31.69
CA ILE A 48 -23.93 -0.81 -32.53
C ILE A 48 -23.75 0.04 -33.78
N PHE A 49 -23.30 1.29 -33.63
CA PHE A 49 -23.02 2.16 -34.77
C PHE A 49 -21.93 1.59 -35.69
N GLN A 50 -20.86 1.01 -35.14
CA GLN A 50 -19.78 0.41 -35.95
C GLN A 50 -20.24 -0.80 -36.78
N VAL A 51 -21.14 -1.62 -36.23
CA VAL A 51 -21.58 -2.87 -36.87
C VAL A 51 -22.77 -2.63 -37.80
N TYR A 52 -23.71 -1.79 -37.39
CA TYR A 52 -25.00 -1.62 -38.08
C TYR A 52 -25.15 -0.22 -38.71
N GLY A 53 -24.40 0.81 -38.32
CA GLY A 53 -24.59 2.17 -38.83
C GLY A 53 -25.91 2.81 -38.37
N ASN A 54 -26.43 3.79 -39.14
CA ASN A 54 -27.59 4.63 -38.77
C ASN A 54 -28.79 4.52 -39.74
N GLU A 55 -28.87 3.47 -40.56
CA GLU A 55 -29.95 3.31 -41.54
C GLU A 55 -31.09 2.42 -41.02
N GLY A 56 -32.32 2.65 -41.48
CA GLY A 56 -33.50 1.93 -40.96
C GLY A 56 -33.44 0.40 -41.17
N GLN A 57 -32.79 -0.06 -42.24
CA GLN A 57 -32.68 -1.50 -42.53
C GLN A 57 -31.68 -2.21 -41.61
N SER A 58 -30.66 -1.52 -41.11
CA SER A 58 -29.62 -2.11 -40.26
C SER A 58 -30.03 -2.24 -38.79
N LEU A 59 -30.89 -1.33 -38.30
CA LEU A 59 -31.55 -1.46 -37.00
C LEU A 59 -32.45 -2.71 -36.92
N ARG A 60 -33.11 -3.07 -38.02
CA ARG A 60 -33.92 -4.29 -38.08
C ARG A 60 -33.05 -5.54 -37.96
N THR A 61 -31.94 -5.59 -38.69
CA THR A 61 -30.96 -6.68 -38.58
C THR A 61 -30.39 -6.80 -37.18
N PHE A 62 -30.12 -5.68 -36.49
CA PHE A 62 -29.69 -5.69 -35.09
C PHE A 62 -30.72 -6.33 -34.15
N LEU A 63 -32.01 -6.00 -34.31
CA LEU A 63 -33.09 -6.59 -33.49
C LEU A 63 -33.27 -8.09 -33.77
N GLU A 64 -33.21 -8.49 -35.04
CA GLU A 64 -33.25 -9.90 -35.45
C GLU A 64 -32.06 -10.67 -34.85
N ASP A 65 -30.85 -10.09 -34.91
CA ASP A 65 -29.65 -10.66 -34.31
C ASP A 65 -29.75 -10.81 -32.78
N ILE A 66 -30.26 -9.79 -32.07
CA ILE A 66 -30.50 -9.90 -30.62
C ILE A 66 -31.50 -11.02 -30.32
N ALA A 67 -32.60 -11.10 -31.07
CA ALA A 67 -33.67 -12.05 -30.81
C ALA A 67 -33.26 -13.50 -31.11
N GLU A 68 -32.43 -13.72 -32.14
CA GLU A 68 -32.07 -15.06 -32.62
C GLU A 68 -30.73 -15.57 -32.07
N LYS A 69 -29.76 -14.66 -31.83
CA LYS A 69 -28.39 -15.05 -31.45
C LYS A 69 -28.13 -14.98 -29.94
N ILE A 70 -28.95 -14.26 -29.16
CA ILE A 70 -28.82 -14.22 -27.69
C ILE A 70 -29.67 -15.33 -27.08
N VAL A 71 -29.01 -16.34 -26.53
CA VAL A 71 -29.67 -17.48 -25.87
C VAL A 71 -29.60 -17.31 -24.35
N PHE A 72 -30.75 -17.33 -23.69
CA PHE A 72 -30.84 -17.29 -22.23
C PHE A 72 -30.93 -18.69 -21.65
N LEU A 73 -29.96 -19.07 -20.82
CA LEU A 73 -30.04 -20.26 -19.99
C LEU A 73 -30.80 -19.89 -18.71
N THR A 74 -32.05 -20.35 -18.59
CA THR A 74 -32.88 -20.07 -17.41
C THR A 74 -32.89 -21.27 -16.49
N TYR A 75 -32.38 -21.10 -15.28
CA TYR A 75 -32.47 -22.09 -14.20
C TYR A 75 -33.53 -21.64 -13.22
N GLN A 76 -34.70 -22.27 -13.29
CA GLN A 76 -35.79 -21.99 -12.35
C GLN A 76 -35.57 -22.83 -11.10
N VAL A 77 -35.46 -22.16 -9.95
CA VAL A 77 -35.20 -22.82 -8.66
C VAL A 77 -36.51 -22.85 -7.86
N GLU A 78 -36.90 -24.02 -7.37
CA GLU A 78 -38.20 -24.23 -6.68
C GLU A 78 -38.25 -23.64 -5.27
N ASP A 79 -37.09 -23.51 -4.60
CA ASP A 79 -36.95 -22.95 -3.25
C ASP A 79 -35.86 -21.86 -3.23
N ASN A 80 -36.14 -20.73 -2.59
CA ASN A 80 -35.17 -19.66 -2.34
C ASN A 80 -33.89 -20.18 -1.66
N LYS A 81 -33.97 -21.30 -0.90
CA LYS A 81 -32.79 -21.93 -0.30
C LYS A 81 -31.77 -22.44 -1.32
N THR A 82 -32.24 -22.94 -2.46
CA THR A 82 -31.41 -23.51 -3.53
C THR A 82 -30.85 -22.40 -4.45
N ALA A 83 -31.52 -21.25 -4.53
CA ALA A 83 -31.07 -20.10 -5.31
C ALA A 83 -29.68 -19.59 -4.87
N GLY A 84 -29.39 -19.55 -3.56
CA GLY A 84 -28.07 -19.16 -3.04
C GLY A 84 -26.95 -20.13 -3.45
N VAL A 85 -27.23 -21.44 -3.47
CA VAL A 85 -26.27 -22.48 -3.88
C VAL A 85 -26.03 -22.45 -5.39
N VAL A 86 -27.08 -22.22 -6.18
CA VAL A 86 -26.97 -22.03 -7.63
C VAL A 86 -26.17 -20.75 -7.92
N PHE A 87 -26.38 -19.67 -7.17
CA PHE A 87 -25.61 -18.42 -7.33
C PHE A 87 -24.13 -18.59 -6.99
N GLU A 88 -23.79 -19.33 -5.92
CA GLU A 88 -22.41 -19.68 -5.57
C GLU A 88 -21.73 -20.49 -6.68
N THR A 89 -22.41 -21.53 -7.20
CA THR A 89 -21.84 -22.46 -8.18
C THR A 89 -21.80 -21.93 -9.62
N THR A 90 -22.66 -20.97 -9.97
CA THR A 90 -22.74 -20.42 -11.33
C THR A 90 -21.76 -19.26 -11.57
N ASN A 91 -21.37 -18.52 -10.51
CA ASN A 91 -20.48 -17.35 -10.62
C ASN A 91 -18.99 -17.67 -10.78
N ASP A 92 -18.60 -18.95 -10.72
CA ASP A 92 -17.21 -19.38 -10.97
C ASP A 92 -16.78 -19.31 -12.45
N ARG A 93 -17.64 -18.85 -13.37
CA ARG A 93 -17.41 -18.87 -14.82
C ARG A 93 -17.02 -17.51 -15.44
N GLY A 94 -16.44 -16.58 -14.67
CA GLY A 94 -16.05 -15.25 -15.17
C GLY A 94 -15.06 -14.50 -14.28
N LYS A 95 -15.21 -13.16 -14.18
CA LYS A 95 -14.45 -12.35 -13.21
C LYS A 95 -14.78 -12.85 -11.79
N PRO A 96 -13.78 -13.20 -10.96
CA PRO A 96 -14.04 -13.75 -9.64
C PRO A 96 -14.80 -12.72 -8.78
N LEU A 97 -15.87 -13.15 -8.12
CA LEU A 97 -16.58 -12.33 -7.15
C LEU A 97 -15.63 -11.95 -6.00
N SER A 98 -15.69 -10.69 -5.58
CA SER A 98 -15.03 -10.28 -4.35
C SER A 98 -15.68 -10.96 -3.14
N GLU A 99 -14.93 -11.11 -2.05
CA GLU A 99 -15.45 -11.57 -0.77
C GLU A 99 -16.58 -10.66 -0.28
N LEU A 100 -16.47 -9.36 -0.57
CA LEU A 100 -17.47 -8.36 -0.24
C LEU A 100 -18.79 -8.64 -0.97
N ASP A 101 -18.75 -8.92 -2.27
CA ASP A 101 -19.93 -9.30 -3.05
C ASP A 101 -20.56 -10.60 -2.56
N LYS A 102 -19.75 -11.62 -2.24
CA LYS A 102 -20.25 -12.87 -1.65
C LYS A 102 -20.95 -12.61 -0.31
N ILE A 103 -20.37 -11.77 0.55
CA ILE A 103 -20.96 -11.35 1.82
C ILE A 103 -22.30 -10.63 1.59
N LYS A 104 -22.39 -9.67 0.67
CA LYS A 104 -23.66 -8.99 0.34
C LYS A 104 -24.74 -9.98 -0.06
N ASN A 105 -24.44 -10.86 -1.01
CA ASN A 105 -25.40 -11.80 -1.53
C ASN A 105 -25.90 -12.76 -0.45
N TYR A 106 -25.02 -13.17 0.46
CA TYR A 106 -25.39 -13.96 1.63
C TYR A 106 -26.29 -13.21 2.62
N LEU A 107 -26.01 -11.94 2.90
CA LEU A 107 -26.84 -11.13 3.79
C LEU A 107 -28.24 -10.90 3.18
N LEU A 108 -28.33 -10.64 1.87
CA LEU A 108 -29.61 -10.55 1.15
C LEU A 108 -30.35 -11.89 1.14
N TYR A 109 -29.62 -13.01 1.03
CA TYR A 109 -30.20 -14.35 1.14
C TYR A 109 -30.83 -14.60 2.52
N LEU A 110 -30.19 -14.16 3.61
CA LEU A 110 -30.76 -14.26 4.97
C LEU A 110 -32.07 -13.45 5.07
N ALA A 111 -32.08 -12.22 4.54
CA ALA A 111 -33.27 -11.38 4.51
C ALA A 111 -34.40 -12.01 3.68
N ALA A 112 -34.10 -12.49 2.47
CA ALA A 112 -35.06 -13.09 1.56
C ALA A 112 -35.68 -14.42 2.06
N ARG A 113 -35.05 -15.07 3.04
CA ARG A 113 -35.59 -16.25 3.74
C ARG A 113 -36.57 -15.91 4.86
N THR A 114 -36.70 -14.63 5.20
CA THR A 114 -37.56 -14.11 6.26
C THR A 114 -38.32 -12.84 5.84
N PRO A 115 -38.94 -12.79 4.64
CA PRO A 115 -39.47 -11.55 4.06
C PRO A 115 -40.64 -10.97 4.86
N ASP A 116 -41.37 -11.82 5.59
CA ASP A 116 -42.52 -11.41 6.39
C ASP A 116 -42.12 -10.87 7.77
N THR A 117 -40.90 -11.12 8.24
CA THR A 117 -40.43 -10.66 9.55
C THR A 117 -39.94 -9.22 9.50
N VAL A 118 -40.07 -8.50 10.62
CA VAL A 118 -39.54 -7.13 10.75
C VAL A 118 -38.01 -7.14 10.61
N ALA A 119 -37.34 -8.13 11.20
CA ALA A 119 -35.89 -8.28 11.15
C ALA A 119 -35.37 -8.57 9.72
N GLY A 120 -36.08 -9.36 8.93
CA GLY A 120 -35.72 -9.65 7.54
C GLY A 120 -35.79 -8.40 6.67
N ARG A 121 -36.89 -7.65 6.76
CA ARG A 121 -37.06 -6.36 6.04
C ARG A 121 -36.04 -5.30 6.48
N ASP A 122 -35.74 -5.22 7.78
CA ASP A 122 -34.74 -4.30 8.31
C ASP A 122 -33.34 -4.65 7.81
N LEU A 123 -32.97 -5.94 7.78
CA LEU A 123 -31.69 -6.38 7.21
C LEU A 123 -31.57 -6.03 5.72
N GLU A 124 -32.61 -6.30 4.91
CA GLU A 124 -32.60 -5.96 3.49
C GLU A 124 -32.37 -4.45 3.26
N ALA A 125 -33.12 -3.62 3.98
CA ALA A 125 -32.98 -2.16 3.92
C ALA A 125 -31.59 -1.70 4.38
N ALA A 126 -31.07 -2.27 5.48
CA ALA A 126 -29.75 -1.96 6.01
C ALA A 126 -28.65 -2.32 5.01
N VAL A 127 -28.70 -3.50 4.38
CA VAL A 127 -27.75 -3.91 3.34
C VAL A 127 -27.78 -2.94 2.16
N GLY A 128 -28.97 -2.58 1.67
CA GLY A 128 -29.13 -1.64 0.56
C GLY A 128 -28.49 -0.28 0.83
N ALA A 129 -28.80 0.31 2.00
CA ALA A 129 -28.25 1.61 2.40
C ALA A 129 -26.75 1.57 2.71
N ALA A 130 -26.26 0.46 3.28
CA ALA A 130 -24.86 0.29 3.62
C ALA A 130 -23.96 0.12 2.39
N TRP A 131 -24.39 -0.66 1.40
CA TRP A 131 -23.55 -0.99 0.25
C TRP A 131 -23.19 0.23 -0.57
N GLU A 132 -24.14 1.16 -0.71
CA GLU A 132 -23.90 2.44 -1.36
C GLU A 132 -22.78 3.23 -0.65
N LYS A 133 -22.81 3.29 0.70
CA LYS A 133 -21.78 3.97 1.49
C LYS A 133 -20.42 3.27 1.38
N ILE A 134 -20.40 1.94 1.41
CA ILE A 134 -19.18 1.14 1.27
C ILE A 134 -18.54 1.41 -0.09
N LEU A 135 -19.30 1.27 -1.18
CA LEU A 135 -18.79 1.50 -2.55
C LEU A 135 -18.32 2.94 -2.76
N ARG A 136 -19.04 3.94 -2.21
CA ARG A 136 -18.56 5.34 -2.22
C ARG A 136 -17.21 5.50 -1.51
N ASN A 137 -17.01 4.84 -0.37
CA ASN A 137 -15.72 4.89 0.34
C ASN A 137 -14.60 4.20 -0.44
N LEU A 138 -14.86 3.05 -1.04
CA LEU A 138 -13.89 2.36 -1.89
C LEU A 138 -13.52 3.18 -3.14
N TYR A 139 -14.52 3.83 -3.73
CA TYR A 139 -14.32 4.72 -4.86
C TYR A 139 -13.44 5.92 -4.53
N ARG A 140 -13.53 6.49 -3.32
CA ARG A 140 -12.60 7.54 -2.89
C ARG A 140 -11.15 7.09 -3.06
N ILE A 141 -10.86 5.81 -2.79
CA ILE A 141 -9.51 5.21 -2.83
C ILE A 141 -9.01 5.05 -4.26
N GLU A 142 -9.67 4.24 -5.10
CA GLU A 142 -9.16 3.85 -6.42
C GLU A 142 -9.76 4.66 -7.58
N GLY A 143 -10.68 5.59 -7.31
CA GLY A 143 -11.39 6.33 -8.35
C GLY A 143 -12.16 5.38 -9.28
N TYR A 144 -12.17 5.68 -10.59
CA TYR A 144 -12.90 4.90 -11.60
C TYR A 144 -12.18 3.63 -12.07
N ALA A 145 -11.39 2.99 -11.20
CA ALA A 145 -10.77 1.71 -11.52
C ALA A 145 -11.81 0.68 -11.95
N GLU A 146 -11.52 -0.03 -13.04
CA GLU A 146 -12.38 -1.09 -13.58
C GLU A 146 -12.34 -2.36 -12.72
N ASP A 147 -11.26 -2.53 -11.94
CA ASP A 147 -11.10 -3.62 -10.99
C ASP A 147 -10.83 -3.13 -9.57
N THR A 148 -11.75 -3.48 -8.67
CA THR A 148 -11.70 -3.14 -7.24
C THR A 148 -11.66 -4.38 -6.35
N VAL A 149 -11.53 -5.58 -6.92
CA VAL A 149 -11.64 -6.86 -6.19
C VAL A 149 -10.62 -6.95 -5.05
N ASP A 150 -9.36 -6.60 -5.27
CA ASP A 150 -8.32 -6.65 -4.24
C ASP A 150 -8.60 -5.69 -3.08
N LEU A 151 -9.12 -4.51 -3.39
CA LEU A 151 -9.49 -3.50 -2.41
C LEU A 151 -10.68 -3.95 -1.57
N GLU A 152 -11.69 -4.52 -2.21
CA GLU A 152 -12.89 -5.09 -1.58
C GLU A 152 -12.53 -6.27 -0.68
N ASN A 153 -11.67 -7.17 -1.16
CA ASN A 153 -11.17 -8.31 -0.38
C ASN A 153 -10.34 -7.84 0.82
N SER A 154 -9.51 -6.82 0.64
CA SER A 154 -8.74 -6.21 1.73
C SER A 154 -9.65 -5.62 2.80
N LEU A 155 -10.68 -4.87 2.40
CA LEU A 155 -11.67 -4.33 3.33
C LEU A 155 -12.38 -5.44 4.10
N ALA A 156 -12.87 -6.48 3.41
CA ALA A 156 -13.54 -7.61 4.05
C ALA A 156 -12.63 -8.28 5.09
N ARG A 157 -11.36 -8.50 4.73
CA ARG A 157 -10.36 -9.10 5.63
C ARG A 157 -10.03 -8.20 6.81
N TYR A 158 -9.78 -6.91 6.60
CA TYR A 158 -9.46 -5.99 7.71
C TYR A 158 -10.63 -5.81 8.66
N HIS A 159 -11.85 -5.72 8.14
CA HIS A 159 -13.07 -5.71 8.94
C HIS A 159 -13.19 -6.99 9.79
N TRP A 160 -12.95 -8.16 9.19
CA TRP A 160 -12.97 -9.41 9.93
C TRP A 160 -11.92 -9.47 11.05
N ILE A 161 -10.71 -8.96 10.78
CA ILE A 161 -9.62 -8.90 11.77
C ILE A 161 -10.01 -8.04 12.96
N VAL A 162 -10.50 -6.80 12.74
CA VAL A 162 -10.89 -5.94 13.87
C VAL A 162 -12.08 -6.52 14.65
N LEU A 163 -13.00 -7.21 13.96
CA LEU A 163 -14.15 -7.84 14.62
C LEU A 163 -13.78 -9.07 15.44
N THR A 164 -12.82 -9.89 15.01
CA THR A 164 -12.62 -11.25 15.57
C THR A 164 -11.21 -11.53 16.09
N GLY A 165 -10.21 -10.74 15.70
CA GLY A 165 -8.79 -11.01 15.95
C GLY A 165 -8.18 -12.09 15.05
N VAL A 166 -8.98 -12.76 14.20
CA VAL A 166 -8.51 -13.83 13.30
C VAL A 166 -7.91 -13.21 12.04
N TYR A 167 -6.60 -13.42 11.83
CA TYR A 167 -5.83 -12.74 10.77
C TYR A 167 -5.46 -13.64 9.58
N ASN A 168 -5.46 -14.94 9.78
CA ASN A 168 -5.15 -15.97 8.79
C ASN A 168 -6.40 -16.37 8.00
N ILE A 169 -7.18 -15.39 7.56
CA ILE A 169 -8.41 -15.60 6.79
C ILE A 169 -8.34 -14.91 5.43
N TYR A 170 -8.79 -15.63 4.40
CA TYR A 170 -8.94 -15.13 3.03
C TYR A 170 -10.36 -15.35 2.50
N ASP A 171 -11.03 -16.42 2.92
CA ASP A 171 -12.45 -16.71 2.65
C ASP A 171 -13.32 -16.16 3.80
N VAL A 172 -13.44 -14.84 3.85
CA VAL A 172 -14.19 -14.12 4.90
C VAL A 172 -15.68 -14.43 4.79
N TYR A 173 -16.18 -14.60 3.56
CA TYR A 173 -17.55 -15.00 3.31
C TYR A 173 -17.90 -16.29 4.05
N ARG A 174 -17.10 -17.35 3.85
CA ARG A 174 -17.34 -18.63 4.51
C ARG A 174 -17.22 -18.52 6.03
N ALA A 175 -16.23 -17.79 6.53
CA ALA A 175 -16.06 -17.59 7.96
C ALA A 175 -17.28 -16.90 8.60
N LEU A 176 -17.88 -15.92 7.92
CA LEU A 176 -19.11 -15.27 8.38
C LEU A 176 -20.29 -16.25 8.42
N LYS A 177 -20.45 -17.05 7.36
CA LYS A 177 -21.51 -18.06 7.25
C LYS A 177 -21.38 -19.13 8.34
N ASP A 178 -20.16 -19.59 8.60
CA ASP A 178 -19.86 -20.57 9.65
C ASP A 178 -20.14 -19.98 11.04
N LYS A 179 -19.78 -18.71 11.29
CA LYS A 179 -20.11 -18.01 12.54
C LYS A 179 -21.62 -17.92 12.79
N HIS A 180 -22.43 -17.65 11.77
CA HIS A 180 -23.89 -17.64 11.87
C HIS A 180 -24.50 -19.05 12.02
N ARG A 181 -23.73 -20.12 11.74
CA ARG A 181 -24.15 -21.52 11.89
C ARG A 181 -23.76 -22.10 13.25
N ASP A 182 -22.60 -21.76 13.78
CA ASP A 182 -21.99 -22.34 14.98
C ASP A 182 -22.52 -21.76 16.30
N GLU A 183 -23.29 -20.67 16.28
CA GLU A 183 -24.05 -20.18 17.45
C GLU A 183 -25.20 -21.15 17.81
N LYS A 184 -24.81 -22.29 18.40
CA LYS A 184 -25.59 -23.36 19.05
C LYS A 184 -27.09 -23.41 18.69
N ASN A 185 -27.44 -24.28 17.74
CA ASN A 185 -28.81 -24.76 17.46
C ASN A 185 -29.82 -23.76 16.87
N ARG A 186 -29.40 -22.60 16.34
CA ARG A 186 -30.33 -21.71 15.66
C ARG A 186 -30.58 -22.15 14.23
N ALA A 187 -31.85 -22.19 13.83
CA ALA A 187 -32.16 -22.15 12.41
C ALA A 187 -31.53 -20.87 11.82
N PRO A 188 -30.90 -20.90 10.63
CA PRO A 188 -30.26 -19.74 10.00
C PRO A 188 -31.20 -18.53 9.77
N ASN A 189 -32.48 -18.66 10.11
CA ASN A 189 -33.52 -17.65 10.00
C ASN A 189 -33.97 -17.08 11.36
N SER A 190 -33.25 -17.35 12.46
CA SER A 190 -33.61 -16.77 13.76
C SER A 190 -33.40 -15.25 13.77
N ASP A 191 -34.27 -14.52 14.47
CA ASP A 191 -34.16 -13.05 14.60
C ASP A 191 -32.79 -12.60 15.13
N GLU A 192 -32.13 -13.44 15.93
CA GLU A 192 -30.80 -13.14 16.44
C GLU A 192 -29.70 -13.19 15.38
N VAL A 193 -29.76 -14.17 14.46
CA VAL A 193 -28.85 -14.22 13.30
C VAL A 193 -29.07 -13.01 12.41
N LEU A 194 -30.31 -12.59 12.19
CA LEU A 194 -30.63 -11.39 11.41
C LEU A 194 -30.10 -10.12 12.08
N ARG A 195 -30.22 -10.01 13.41
CA ARG A 195 -29.64 -8.91 14.17
C ARG A 195 -28.11 -8.89 14.10
N HIS A 196 -27.44 -10.04 14.27
CA HIS A 196 -25.97 -10.11 14.13
C HIS A 196 -25.52 -9.75 12.71
N ALA A 197 -26.26 -10.19 11.68
CA ALA A 197 -26.02 -9.82 10.30
C ALA A 197 -26.17 -8.30 10.08
N ARG A 198 -27.18 -7.68 10.70
CA ARG A 198 -27.38 -6.23 10.66
C ARG A 198 -26.25 -5.47 11.36
N ASP A 199 -25.85 -5.90 12.55
CA ASP A 199 -24.72 -5.31 13.28
C ASP A 199 -23.41 -5.45 12.48
N TYR A 200 -23.20 -6.59 11.81
CA TYR A 200 -22.07 -6.79 10.92
C TYR A 200 -22.04 -5.77 9.78
N VAL A 201 -23.18 -5.49 9.16
CA VAL A 201 -23.31 -4.49 8.09
C VAL A 201 -22.96 -3.08 8.60
N GLU A 202 -23.43 -2.70 9.78
CA GLU A 202 -23.12 -1.39 10.36
C GLU A 202 -21.63 -1.23 10.66
N ASN A 203 -21.01 -2.24 11.26
CA ASN A 203 -19.56 -2.24 11.51
C ASN A 203 -18.74 -2.20 10.21
N LEU A 204 -19.22 -2.86 9.15
CA LEU A 204 -18.55 -2.87 7.85
C LEU A 204 -18.56 -1.48 7.20
N VAL A 205 -19.64 -0.71 7.34
CA VAL A 205 -19.71 0.69 6.87
C VAL A 205 -18.66 1.55 7.58
N GLU A 206 -18.54 1.41 8.90
CA GLU A 206 -17.55 2.15 9.68
C GLU A 206 -16.12 1.76 9.28
N ALA A 207 -15.86 0.46 9.14
CA ALA A 207 -14.59 -0.07 8.66
C ALA A 207 -14.24 0.48 7.26
N ALA A 208 -15.20 0.53 6.33
CA ALA A 208 -14.99 1.09 5.00
C ALA A 208 -14.61 2.58 5.04
N ASN A 209 -15.24 3.36 5.93
CA ASN A 209 -14.91 4.77 6.10
C ASN A 209 -13.50 4.99 6.67
N LEU A 210 -13.13 4.20 7.70
CA LEU A 210 -11.79 4.25 8.30
C LEU A 210 -10.72 3.80 7.31
N TYR A 211 -10.97 2.74 6.55
CA TYR A 211 -10.05 2.26 5.52
C TYR A 211 -9.85 3.29 4.40
N ALA A 212 -10.92 3.95 3.95
CA ALA A 212 -10.81 5.07 3.02
C ALA A 212 -9.97 6.21 3.59
N GLY A 213 -10.17 6.58 4.87
CA GLY A 213 -9.35 7.56 5.56
C GLY A 213 -7.86 7.16 5.66
N LEU A 214 -7.56 5.86 5.80
CA LEU A 214 -6.19 5.33 5.82
C LEU A 214 -5.50 5.24 4.46
N ARG A 215 -6.26 5.34 3.37
CA ARG A 215 -5.68 5.32 2.02
C ARG A 215 -5.64 6.72 1.42
N LYS A 216 -6.68 7.51 1.66
CA LYS A 216 -6.82 8.91 1.24
C LYS A 216 -7.47 9.73 2.36
N PRO A 217 -6.65 10.27 3.30
CA PRO A 217 -7.13 11.09 4.41
C PRO A 217 -7.91 12.30 3.90
N ASP A 218 -9.13 12.49 4.40
CA ASP A 218 -9.86 13.75 4.19
C ASP A 218 -9.42 14.83 5.20
N LEU A 219 -9.54 16.09 4.78
CA LEU A 219 -9.16 17.25 5.60
C LEU A 219 -10.06 17.40 6.85
N ALA A 220 -11.33 17.01 6.75
CA ALA A 220 -12.32 17.26 7.79
C ALA A 220 -12.09 16.40 9.04
N ARG A 221 -11.74 15.11 8.87
CA ARG A 221 -11.53 14.18 9.97
C ARG A 221 -10.05 13.91 10.23
N PHE A 222 -9.22 13.91 9.19
CA PHE A 222 -7.81 13.50 9.27
C PHE A 222 -6.81 14.61 8.96
N GLY A 223 -7.27 15.86 8.77
CA GLY A 223 -6.42 17.01 8.43
C GLY A 223 -5.31 17.28 9.46
N ALA A 224 -5.62 17.19 10.76
CA ALA A 224 -4.64 17.38 11.82
C ALA A 224 -3.52 16.32 11.79
N VAL A 225 -3.88 15.06 11.52
CA VAL A 225 -2.93 13.94 11.39
C VAL A 225 -2.05 14.13 10.15
N ARG A 226 -2.58 14.66 9.04
CA ARG A 226 -1.75 14.96 7.86
C ARG A 226 -0.68 16.01 8.16
N GLY A 227 -0.96 16.96 9.05
CA GLY A 227 0.04 17.91 9.53
C GLY A 227 1.09 17.25 10.40
N ALA A 228 0.70 16.77 11.58
CA ALA A 228 1.63 16.24 12.59
C ALA A 228 2.31 14.93 12.17
N ALA A 229 1.60 14.07 11.44
CA ALA A 229 2.01 12.69 11.12
C ALA A 229 2.06 12.37 9.62
N GLY A 230 1.83 13.37 8.74
CA GLY A 230 1.67 13.14 7.29
C GLY A 230 2.84 12.37 6.67
N GLN A 231 4.07 12.68 7.12
CA GLN A 231 5.26 11.99 6.65
C GLN A 231 5.22 10.47 6.92
N TYR A 232 4.84 10.03 8.12
CA TYR A 232 4.85 8.60 8.47
C TYR A 232 3.78 7.84 7.71
N PHE A 233 2.64 8.49 7.52
CA PHE A 233 1.54 7.95 6.75
C PHE A 233 1.90 7.76 5.27
N GLU A 234 2.55 8.75 4.66
CA GLU A 234 3.05 8.65 3.29
C GLU A 234 4.10 7.54 3.17
N LEU A 235 5.03 7.46 4.12
CA LEU A 235 6.06 6.42 4.14
C LEU A 235 5.49 5.01 4.34
N LEU A 236 4.45 4.85 5.16
CA LEU A 236 3.77 3.56 5.34
C LEU A 236 3.05 3.10 4.08
N ASN A 237 2.54 4.02 3.27
CA ASN A 237 1.90 3.75 1.98
C ASN A 237 2.91 3.59 0.82
N ASP A 238 4.16 4.01 1.00
CA ASP A 238 5.20 3.85 -0.02
C ASP A 238 5.65 2.38 -0.09
N PRO A 239 5.50 1.70 -1.24
CA PRO A 239 5.82 0.28 -1.38
C PRO A 239 7.32 -0.04 -1.20
N ALA A 240 8.21 0.95 -1.34
CA ALA A 240 9.63 0.76 -1.08
C ALA A 240 9.97 0.76 0.42
N ILE A 241 9.15 1.42 1.26
CA ILE A 241 9.51 1.74 2.65
C ILE A 241 8.54 1.09 3.64
N GLY A 242 7.25 1.25 3.39
CA GLY A 242 6.17 0.85 4.26
C GLY A 242 5.51 -0.47 3.89
N THR A 243 4.74 -1.01 4.82
CA THR A 243 3.81 -2.11 4.58
C THR A 243 2.47 -1.82 5.23
N MET A 244 1.79 -0.73 4.79
CA MET A 244 0.51 -0.26 5.35
C MET A 244 -0.50 -1.39 5.57
N ALA A 245 -0.55 -2.36 4.65
CA ALA A 245 -1.48 -3.50 4.70
C ALA A 245 -1.45 -4.28 6.03
N ASN A 246 -0.29 -4.40 6.69
CA ASN A 246 -0.17 -5.11 7.97
C ASN A 246 -0.68 -4.31 9.15
N PHE A 247 -0.56 -2.99 9.05
CA PHE A 247 -0.93 -2.05 10.11
C PHE A 247 -2.37 -1.58 9.97
N ALA A 248 -2.99 -1.74 8.80
CA ALA A 248 -4.32 -1.25 8.50
C ALA A 248 -5.36 -1.64 9.57
N PRO A 249 -5.51 -2.90 10.01
CA PRO A 249 -6.48 -3.22 11.07
C PRO A 249 -6.23 -2.45 12.38
N LEU A 250 -4.98 -2.38 12.82
CA LEU A 250 -4.61 -1.67 14.05
C LEU A 250 -4.86 -0.16 13.90
N LEU A 251 -4.44 0.43 12.79
CA LEU A 251 -4.62 1.85 12.52
C LEU A 251 -6.10 2.21 12.36
N MET A 252 -6.93 1.31 11.81
CA MET A 252 -8.40 1.49 11.77
C MET A 252 -8.95 1.59 13.19
N ALA A 253 -8.55 0.68 14.09
CA ALA A 253 -8.99 0.70 15.48
C ALA A 253 -8.49 1.94 16.24
N VAL A 254 -7.24 2.36 16.02
CA VAL A 254 -6.67 3.59 16.57
C VAL A 254 -7.45 4.81 16.09
N PHE A 255 -7.71 4.91 14.79
CA PHE A 255 -8.44 6.03 14.21
C PHE A 255 -9.88 6.07 14.70
N LYS A 256 -10.55 4.92 14.84
CA LYS A 256 -11.90 4.82 15.43
C LYS A 256 -11.95 5.40 16.84
N ARG A 257 -10.95 5.09 17.67
CA ARG A 257 -10.94 5.39 19.10
C ARG A 257 -10.44 6.80 19.43
N PHE A 258 -9.43 7.28 18.69
CA PHE A 258 -8.67 8.48 19.05
C PHE A 258 -8.85 9.65 18.09
N MET A 259 -9.39 9.45 16.88
CA MET A 259 -9.65 10.57 15.97
C MET A 259 -11.09 11.09 16.04
N PRO A 260 -11.29 12.43 16.04
CA PRO A 260 -10.28 13.49 15.89
C PRO A 260 -9.66 14.01 17.20
N GLY A 261 -10.00 13.45 18.37
CA GLY A 261 -9.70 14.02 19.67
C GLY A 261 -8.23 14.02 20.13
N SER A 262 -7.41 13.10 19.61
CA SER A 262 -6.01 12.92 20.03
C SER A 262 -5.07 12.68 18.83
N PRO A 263 -4.82 13.70 17.99
CA PRO A 263 -3.97 13.54 16.80
C PRO A 263 -2.49 13.24 17.12
N GLU A 264 -1.97 13.68 18.26
CA GLU A 264 -0.59 13.41 18.71
C GLU A 264 -0.39 11.94 19.07
N ASP A 265 -1.36 11.36 19.77
CA ASP A 265 -1.41 9.93 20.12
C ASP A 265 -1.40 9.05 18.87
N VAL A 266 -2.20 9.44 17.87
CA VAL A 266 -2.26 8.78 16.57
C VAL A 266 -0.94 8.91 15.81
N CYS A 267 -0.30 10.09 15.89
CA CYS A 267 1.01 10.33 15.30
C CYS A 267 2.09 9.41 15.89
N GLU A 268 2.09 9.21 17.20
CA GLU A 268 3.05 8.30 17.85
C GLU A 268 2.85 6.85 17.39
N VAL A 269 1.60 6.39 17.28
CA VAL A 269 1.34 5.03 16.76
C VAL A 269 1.79 4.90 15.30
N LEU A 270 1.53 5.90 14.45
CA LEU A 270 2.01 5.91 13.07
C LEU A 270 3.55 5.90 12.99
N ARG A 271 4.23 6.67 13.86
CA ARG A 271 5.69 6.65 13.97
C ARG A 271 6.20 5.26 14.33
N LEU A 272 5.61 4.61 15.33
CA LEU A 272 6.00 3.25 15.75
C LEU A 272 5.72 2.19 14.67
N CYS A 273 4.59 2.27 13.97
CA CYS A 273 4.32 1.41 12.81
C CYS A 273 5.36 1.61 11.70
N TYR A 274 5.71 2.87 11.41
CA TYR A 274 6.77 3.20 10.46
C TYR A 274 8.13 2.62 10.88
N LEU A 275 8.51 2.80 12.15
CA LEU A 275 9.76 2.27 12.69
C LEU A 275 9.78 0.74 12.64
N PHE A 276 8.67 0.08 12.95
CA PHE A 276 8.58 -1.37 12.83
C PHE A 276 8.74 -1.82 11.38
N SER A 277 8.07 -1.15 10.45
CA SER A 277 8.24 -1.43 9.01
C SER A 277 9.68 -1.27 8.56
N TRP A 278 10.30 -0.13 8.89
CA TRP A 278 11.66 0.19 8.47
C TRP A 278 12.69 -0.74 9.11
N ARG A 279 12.69 -0.88 10.43
CA ARG A 279 13.71 -1.66 11.14
C ARG A 279 13.53 -3.15 10.89
N ALA A 280 12.34 -3.69 11.11
CA ALA A 280 12.15 -5.14 11.02
C ALA A 280 12.05 -5.63 9.57
N TYR A 281 11.12 -5.08 8.77
CA TYR A 281 10.85 -5.64 7.44
C TYR A 281 11.91 -5.25 6.43
N ARG A 282 12.32 -3.97 6.41
CA ARG A 282 13.25 -3.44 5.41
C ARG A 282 14.71 -3.73 5.78
N VAL A 283 15.21 -3.15 6.87
CA VAL A 283 16.65 -3.27 7.22
C VAL A 283 17.01 -4.67 7.72
N CYS A 284 16.22 -5.23 8.64
CA CYS A 284 16.50 -6.55 9.21
C CYS A 284 15.94 -7.72 8.37
N ASN A 285 15.38 -7.45 7.20
CA ASN A 285 14.86 -8.45 6.25
C ASN A 285 13.94 -9.50 6.88
N ARG A 286 13.14 -9.11 7.89
CA ARG A 286 12.12 -9.99 8.45
C ARG A 286 11.01 -10.15 7.43
N ARG A 287 10.36 -11.32 7.45
CA ARG A 287 9.17 -11.55 6.61
C ARG A 287 8.17 -10.43 6.85
N SER A 288 7.54 -9.99 5.77
CA SER A 288 6.56 -8.91 5.82
C SER A 288 5.32 -9.26 6.63
N ASP A 289 5.12 -10.50 7.09
CA ASP A 289 4.05 -10.88 8.00
C ASP A 289 4.48 -11.01 9.47
N ALA A 290 5.75 -10.73 9.79
CA ALA A 290 6.25 -10.87 11.16
C ALA A 290 5.50 -9.92 12.10
N GLY A 291 5.06 -10.43 13.25
CA GLY A 291 4.26 -9.68 14.23
C GLY A 291 2.77 -9.54 13.89
N ILE A 292 2.28 -10.04 12.75
CA ILE A 292 0.89 -9.83 12.31
C ILE A 292 -0.16 -10.37 13.30
N GLY A 293 0.14 -11.48 13.99
CA GLY A 293 -0.75 -12.04 15.01
C GLY A 293 -0.94 -11.09 16.20
N THR A 294 0.16 -10.51 16.70
CA THR A 294 0.11 -9.51 17.77
C THR A 294 -0.60 -8.25 17.31
N LEU A 295 -0.27 -7.71 16.13
CA LEU A 295 -0.91 -6.53 15.56
C LEU A 295 -2.43 -6.72 15.41
N SER A 296 -2.86 -7.89 14.95
CA SER A 296 -4.27 -8.23 14.76
C SER A 296 -5.02 -8.39 16.07
N SER A 297 -4.39 -9.02 17.08
CA SER A 297 -4.93 -9.10 18.43
C SER A 297 -5.11 -7.71 19.07
N LEU A 298 -4.10 -6.85 18.94
CA LEU A 298 -4.18 -5.46 19.40
C LEU A 298 -5.30 -4.70 18.70
N ALA A 299 -5.43 -4.84 17.37
CA ALA A 299 -6.47 -4.20 16.59
C ALA A 299 -7.86 -4.59 17.10
N HIS A 300 -8.10 -5.90 17.29
CA HIS A 300 -9.35 -6.42 17.79
C HIS A 300 -9.68 -5.91 19.20
N ARG A 301 -8.75 -6.05 20.14
CA ARG A 301 -8.97 -5.60 21.52
C ARG A 301 -9.22 -4.10 21.59
N LEU A 302 -8.52 -3.31 20.78
CA LEU A 302 -8.71 -1.86 20.75
C LEU A 302 -10.05 -1.46 20.14
N TRP A 303 -10.47 -2.15 19.07
CA TRP A 303 -11.77 -1.95 18.42
C TRP A 303 -12.92 -2.13 19.42
N HIS A 304 -12.82 -3.14 20.28
CA HIS A 304 -13.81 -3.44 21.32
C HIS A 304 -13.57 -2.72 22.66
N GLY A 305 -12.60 -1.80 22.72
CA GLY A 305 -12.31 -1.02 23.93
C GLY A 305 -11.73 -1.81 25.10
N GLN A 306 -11.14 -2.98 24.84
CA GLN A 306 -10.51 -3.87 25.82
C GLN A 306 -9.04 -3.50 26.11
N THR A 307 -8.46 -2.58 25.35
CA THR A 307 -7.11 -2.05 25.54
C THR A 307 -7.06 -0.56 25.16
N GLY A 308 -5.93 0.10 25.44
CA GLY A 308 -5.70 1.52 25.21
C GLY A 308 -4.28 1.81 24.72
N LEU A 309 -3.96 3.09 24.57
CA LEU A 309 -2.75 3.56 23.90
C LEU A 309 -1.44 3.06 24.51
N GLU A 310 -1.39 2.98 25.85
CA GLU A 310 -0.21 2.55 26.60
C GLU A 310 0.22 1.12 26.19
N GLU A 311 -0.73 0.18 26.16
CA GLU A 311 -0.44 -1.19 25.78
C GLU A 311 -0.11 -1.32 24.28
N ILE A 312 -0.78 -0.55 23.42
CA ILE A 312 -0.48 -0.51 21.97
C ILE A 312 0.97 -0.07 21.75
N THR A 313 1.36 1.06 22.33
CA THR A 313 2.70 1.62 22.15
C THR A 313 3.77 0.73 22.77
N ALA A 314 3.53 0.16 23.96
CA ALA A 314 4.44 -0.81 24.58
C ALA A 314 4.61 -2.07 23.71
N SER A 315 3.51 -2.62 23.18
CA SER A 315 3.56 -3.81 22.34
C SER A 315 4.28 -3.56 21.01
N LEU A 316 4.07 -2.40 20.38
CA LEU A 316 4.80 -2.02 19.17
C LEU A 316 6.30 -1.88 19.44
N LYS A 317 6.70 -1.22 20.55
CA LYS A 317 8.11 -1.13 20.94
C LYS A 317 8.73 -2.51 21.18
N GLN A 318 8.01 -3.41 21.84
CA GLN A 318 8.47 -4.79 22.04
C GLN A 318 8.63 -5.56 20.72
N LEU A 319 7.70 -5.38 19.77
CA LEU A 319 7.83 -5.98 18.44
C LEU A 319 9.04 -5.44 17.69
N ILE A 320 9.28 -4.12 17.75
CA ILE A 320 10.45 -3.50 17.10
C ILE A 320 11.73 -4.05 17.72
N GLU A 321 11.83 -4.11 19.04
CA GLU A 321 13.02 -4.64 19.73
C GLU A 321 13.27 -6.11 19.38
N TYR A 322 12.22 -6.94 19.39
CA TYR A 322 12.33 -8.36 19.09
C TYR A 322 12.77 -8.63 17.64
N TYR A 323 12.17 -7.93 16.67
CA TYR A 323 12.42 -8.21 15.25
C TYR A 323 13.56 -7.40 14.65
N GLY A 324 13.86 -6.23 15.21
CA GLY A 324 14.83 -5.26 14.69
C GLY A 324 15.43 -4.37 15.77
N GLY A 325 15.72 -4.91 16.95
CA GLY A 325 16.49 -4.23 18.01
C GLY A 325 17.87 -3.78 17.54
N ASP A 326 18.50 -2.88 18.30
CA ASP A 326 19.67 -2.10 17.87
C ASP A 326 20.83 -2.94 17.36
N ASN A 327 21.13 -4.08 17.99
CA ASN A 327 22.22 -4.96 17.56
C ASN A 327 21.97 -5.54 16.16
N ILE A 328 20.77 -6.08 15.92
CA ILE A 328 20.42 -6.71 14.63
C ILE A 328 20.33 -5.64 13.54
N PHE A 329 19.76 -4.48 13.88
CA PHE A 329 19.65 -3.34 12.97
C PHE A 329 21.03 -2.84 12.55
N LYS A 330 21.93 -2.65 13.52
CA LYS A 330 23.33 -2.28 13.30
C LYS A 330 24.05 -3.28 12.40
N ASP A 331 24.00 -4.57 12.74
CA ASP A 331 24.70 -5.63 12.00
C ASP A 331 24.26 -5.70 10.52
N ASN A 332 22.98 -5.47 10.24
CA ASN A 332 22.45 -5.45 8.87
C ASN A 332 22.91 -4.23 8.06
N LEU A 333 22.99 -3.06 8.69
CA LEU A 333 23.50 -1.84 8.05
C LEU A 333 25.01 -1.92 7.80
N GLU A 334 25.79 -2.46 8.75
CA GLU A 334 27.23 -2.68 8.58
C GLU A 334 27.54 -3.64 7.42
N ARG A 335 26.65 -4.58 7.14
CA ARG A 335 26.75 -5.51 5.98
C ARG A 335 26.06 -4.99 4.71
N ASN A 336 25.40 -3.83 4.79
CA ASN A 336 24.51 -3.28 3.77
C ASN A 336 23.57 -4.30 3.11
N THR A 337 22.66 -4.87 3.90
CA THR A 337 21.62 -5.79 3.38
C THR A 337 20.45 -5.07 2.69
N LEU A 338 20.56 -3.76 2.48
CA LEU A 338 19.52 -2.93 1.87
C LEU A 338 19.42 -3.16 0.36
N SER A 339 18.18 -3.21 -0.13
CA SER A 339 17.85 -3.14 -1.56
C SER A 339 18.08 -1.74 -2.14
N GLY A 340 18.02 -1.61 -3.48
CA GLY A 340 18.19 -0.32 -4.16
C GLY A 340 17.28 0.81 -3.64
N PRO A 341 15.95 0.60 -3.54
CA PRO A 341 15.04 1.59 -2.97
C PRO A 341 15.36 1.96 -1.51
N GLU A 342 15.72 0.98 -0.69
CA GLU A 342 16.06 1.19 0.73
C GLU A 342 17.37 1.96 0.88
N ARG A 343 18.38 1.69 0.04
CA ARG A 343 19.62 2.49 -0.04
C ARG A 343 19.32 3.94 -0.36
N ARG A 344 18.44 4.21 -1.34
CA ARG A 344 18.03 5.58 -1.68
C ARG A 344 17.36 6.29 -0.52
N TYR A 345 16.46 5.60 0.17
CA TYR A 345 15.79 6.18 1.34
C TYR A 345 16.74 6.46 2.50
N PHE A 346 17.65 5.52 2.78
CA PHE A 346 18.67 5.70 3.80
C PHE A 346 19.51 6.95 3.51
N LEU A 347 20.02 7.06 2.29
CA LEU A 347 20.83 8.19 1.86
C LEU A 347 20.02 9.49 1.82
N TYR A 348 18.74 9.46 1.44
CA TYR A 348 17.84 10.60 1.55
C TYR A 348 17.75 11.12 2.98
N ARG A 349 17.58 10.23 3.96
CA ARG A 349 17.53 10.63 5.38
C ARG A 349 18.88 11.19 5.86
N TRP A 350 19.99 10.65 5.35
CA TRP A 350 21.32 11.22 5.59
C TRP A 350 21.49 12.63 5.00
N GLU A 351 20.99 12.87 3.78
CA GLU A 351 20.97 14.20 3.16
C GLU A 351 20.21 15.20 4.02
N LEU A 352 19.01 14.85 4.47
CA LEU A 352 18.21 15.71 5.36
C LEU A 352 18.94 16.02 6.66
N HIS A 353 19.64 15.03 7.23
CA HIS A 353 20.41 15.20 8.46
C HIS A 353 21.55 16.21 8.27
N LEU A 354 22.35 16.05 7.21
CA LEU A 354 23.46 16.94 6.92
C LEU A 354 23.01 18.37 6.56
N ALA A 355 21.91 18.50 5.81
CA ALA A 355 21.33 19.81 5.49
C ALA A 355 20.94 20.55 6.77
N ARG A 356 20.24 19.88 7.70
CA ARG A 356 19.85 20.43 9.01
C ARG A 356 21.04 20.86 9.84
N GLN A 357 22.10 20.04 9.91
CA GLN A 357 23.33 20.38 10.63
C GLN A 357 24.01 21.64 10.06
N SER A 358 23.89 21.86 8.76
CA SER A 358 24.47 23.01 8.06
C SER A 358 23.58 24.27 8.11
N GLY A 359 22.44 24.22 8.83
CA GLY A 359 21.46 25.32 8.87
C GLY A 359 20.76 25.56 7.53
N GLN A 360 20.79 24.59 6.61
CA GLN A 360 20.16 24.66 5.29
C GLN A 360 18.95 23.73 5.22
N SER A 361 17.96 24.10 4.42
CA SER A 361 16.93 23.15 4.01
C SER A 361 17.47 22.29 2.88
N SER A 362 17.24 20.97 2.95
CA SER A 362 17.46 20.10 1.79
C SER A 362 16.58 20.58 0.65
N LEU A 363 17.12 20.62 -0.56
CA LEU A 363 16.35 20.89 -1.77
C LEU A 363 15.64 19.64 -2.30
N LEU A 364 15.95 18.47 -1.72
CA LEU A 364 15.48 17.18 -2.17
C LEU A 364 14.29 16.72 -1.32
N ASP A 365 13.16 16.44 -1.95
CA ASP A 365 12.05 15.71 -1.33
C ASP A 365 12.17 14.18 -1.58
N TRP A 366 11.35 13.37 -0.89
CA TRP A 366 11.41 11.92 -1.06
C TRP A 366 11.03 11.47 -2.49
N LYS A 367 10.11 12.18 -3.15
CA LYS A 367 9.63 11.84 -4.50
C LYS A 367 10.70 12.07 -5.56
N GLU A 368 11.59 13.03 -5.34
CA GLU A 368 12.79 13.27 -6.14
C GLU A 368 13.88 12.25 -5.78
N ALA A 369 14.17 12.09 -4.48
CA ALA A 369 15.21 11.18 -4.00
C ALA A 369 15.03 9.73 -4.46
N ARG A 370 13.78 9.24 -4.50
CA ARG A 370 13.48 7.87 -4.95
C ARG A 370 13.84 7.60 -6.42
N ASN A 371 13.96 8.66 -7.24
CA ASN A 371 14.31 8.59 -8.66
C ASN A 371 15.81 8.83 -8.92
N MET A 372 16.57 9.24 -7.92
CA MET A 372 18.01 9.43 -8.03
C MET A 372 18.75 8.09 -8.17
N GLN A 373 20.02 8.15 -8.59
CA GLN A 373 20.89 7.00 -8.67
C GLN A 373 21.75 6.88 -7.40
N VAL A 374 22.06 5.63 -7.03
CA VAL A 374 23.05 5.34 -6.00
C VAL A 374 24.41 5.24 -6.70
N GLU A 375 25.32 6.15 -6.38
CA GLU A 375 26.68 6.18 -6.90
C GLU A 375 27.65 5.51 -5.93
N HIS A 376 28.63 4.82 -6.50
CA HIS A 376 29.76 4.21 -5.79
C HIS A 376 30.97 5.13 -5.83
N VAL A 377 31.35 5.70 -4.69
CA VAL A 377 32.49 6.63 -4.57
C VAL A 377 33.80 5.96 -5.01
N TRP A 378 34.07 4.78 -4.45
CA TRP A 378 35.04 3.81 -4.95
C TRP A 378 34.35 2.95 -6.02
N PRO A 379 34.89 2.89 -7.26
CA PRO A 379 34.17 2.32 -8.39
C PRO A 379 33.94 0.82 -8.26
N GLN A 380 32.80 0.35 -8.78
CA GLN A 380 32.49 -1.09 -8.83
C GLN A 380 33.52 -1.86 -9.66
N ILE A 381 33.96 -1.27 -10.77
CA ILE A 381 34.99 -1.80 -11.65
C ILE A 381 36.06 -0.72 -11.82
N PRO A 382 37.18 -0.75 -11.10
CA PRO A 382 38.25 0.25 -11.24
C PRO A 382 38.79 0.32 -12.68
N PRO A 383 38.96 1.52 -13.27
CA PRO A 383 39.14 1.71 -14.71
C PRO A 383 40.59 1.47 -15.16
N ASP A 384 41.54 1.71 -14.26
CA ASP A 384 42.99 1.79 -14.56
C ASP A 384 43.79 0.60 -14.00
N SER A 385 43.11 -0.51 -13.74
CA SER A 385 43.81 -1.70 -13.30
C SER A 385 43.33 -2.86 -14.13
N ASP A 386 44.25 -3.71 -14.55
CA ASP A 386 44.31 -5.13 -14.27
C ASP A 386 43.27 -5.75 -13.29
N TYR A 387 42.04 -5.23 -13.09
CA TYR A 387 41.01 -5.78 -12.23
C TYR A 387 40.74 -7.24 -12.60
N GLY A 388 40.74 -7.54 -13.90
CA GLY A 388 40.74 -8.91 -14.42
C GLY A 388 41.95 -9.75 -13.94
N ASN A 389 43.12 -9.13 -13.80
CA ASN A 389 44.41 -9.71 -13.38
C ASN A 389 44.71 -9.58 -11.88
N TRP A 390 43.81 -8.99 -11.07
CA TRP A 390 43.99 -8.93 -9.63
C TRP A 390 44.05 -10.34 -9.04
N ARG A 391 44.95 -10.50 -8.06
CA ARG A 391 45.01 -11.74 -7.29
C ARG A 391 43.67 -12.00 -6.61
N PRO A 392 43.25 -13.28 -6.44
CA PRO A 392 41.95 -13.62 -5.84
C PRO A 392 41.68 -12.92 -4.50
N GLU A 393 42.70 -12.74 -3.65
CA GLU A 393 42.54 -12.12 -2.33
C GLU A 393 42.23 -10.61 -2.42
N LEU A 394 42.67 -9.94 -3.50
CA LEU A 394 42.32 -8.54 -3.77
C LEU A 394 40.89 -8.42 -4.27
N LYS A 395 40.47 -9.33 -5.17
CA LYS A 395 39.09 -9.37 -5.67
C LYS A 395 38.11 -9.63 -4.53
N GLU A 396 38.40 -10.61 -3.69
CA GLU A 396 37.57 -10.93 -2.51
C GLU A 396 37.46 -9.73 -1.57
N LYS A 397 38.59 -9.06 -1.29
CA LYS A 397 38.60 -7.85 -0.47
C LYS A 397 37.76 -6.72 -1.07
N HIS A 398 37.84 -6.50 -2.38
CA HIS A 398 37.01 -5.49 -3.08
C HIS A 398 35.53 -5.80 -3.00
N THR A 399 35.13 -7.04 -3.29
CA THR A 399 33.72 -7.46 -3.22
C THR A 399 33.13 -7.26 -1.82
N LYS A 400 33.94 -7.38 -0.76
CA LYS A 400 33.48 -7.16 0.63
C LYS A 400 33.22 -5.70 0.99
N ILE A 401 33.88 -4.74 0.32
CA ILE A 401 33.82 -3.31 0.70
C ILE A 401 33.01 -2.47 -0.27
N VAL A 402 32.93 -2.87 -1.55
CA VAL A 402 32.44 -2.02 -2.62
C VAL A 402 30.97 -1.63 -2.45
N ASP A 403 30.15 -2.53 -1.93
CA ASP A 403 28.73 -2.27 -1.70
C ASP A 403 28.43 -1.82 -0.27
N LEU A 404 29.41 -1.53 0.59
CA LEU A 404 29.13 -1.02 1.93
C LEU A 404 28.55 0.40 1.89
N LEU A 405 27.71 0.75 2.88
CA LEU A 405 27.01 2.05 2.93
C LEU A 405 27.96 3.24 2.83
N GLY A 406 29.13 3.16 3.47
CA GLY A 406 30.15 4.21 3.42
C GLY A 406 30.66 4.52 2.02
N ASN A 407 30.47 3.61 1.06
CA ASN A 407 30.85 3.83 -0.34
C ASN A 407 29.75 4.48 -1.18
N LEU A 408 28.54 4.69 -0.62
CA LEU A 408 27.37 5.07 -1.39
C LEU A 408 26.97 6.53 -1.16
N ILE A 409 26.55 7.21 -2.23
CA ILE A 409 25.92 8.54 -2.22
C ILE A 409 24.77 8.61 -3.24
N LEU A 410 23.92 9.63 -3.14
CA LEU A 410 22.89 9.91 -4.14
C LEU A 410 23.38 10.92 -5.16
N LEU A 411 23.22 10.61 -6.44
CA LEU A 411 23.49 11.53 -7.55
C LEU A 411 22.35 11.53 -8.58
N ASP A 412 22.22 12.64 -9.30
CA ASP A 412 21.40 12.68 -10.50
C ASP A 412 21.89 11.67 -11.56
N GLN A 413 20.98 11.14 -12.37
CA GLN A 413 21.30 10.13 -13.37
C GLN A 413 22.35 10.59 -14.38
N SER A 414 22.24 11.82 -14.89
CA SER A 414 23.16 12.36 -15.89
C SER A 414 24.57 12.52 -15.31
N TRP A 415 24.63 12.97 -14.06
CA TRP A 415 25.89 13.17 -13.38
C TRP A 415 26.56 11.85 -13.02
N ASN A 416 25.79 10.89 -12.49
CA ASN A 416 26.26 9.54 -12.20
C ASN A 416 26.85 8.87 -13.44
N ALA A 417 26.18 9.00 -14.59
CA ALA A 417 26.67 8.46 -15.86
C ALA A 417 27.99 9.09 -16.31
N SER A 418 28.19 10.40 -16.04
CA SER A 418 29.43 11.09 -16.40
C SER A 418 30.64 10.64 -15.56
N LEU A 419 30.41 10.24 -14.31
CA LEU A 419 31.44 9.77 -13.39
C LEU A 419 31.79 8.31 -13.66
N SER A 420 30.80 7.46 -13.91
CA SER A 420 31.01 6.04 -14.26
C SER A 420 32.00 5.37 -13.28
N ASN A 421 32.91 4.56 -13.83
CA ASN A 421 33.94 3.86 -13.09
C ASN A 421 35.18 4.71 -12.78
N ARG A 422 35.13 6.04 -12.84
CA ARG A 422 36.29 6.90 -12.54
C ARG A 422 36.86 6.63 -11.13
N LEU A 423 38.15 6.91 -10.95
CA LEU A 423 38.78 6.82 -9.64
C LEU A 423 38.40 8.01 -8.74
N PRO A 424 38.49 7.87 -7.40
CA PRO A 424 38.24 8.96 -6.46
C PRO A 424 38.95 10.28 -6.79
N SER A 425 40.20 10.22 -7.28
CA SER A 425 40.96 11.39 -7.77
C SER A 425 40.21 12.21 -8.82
N GLN A 426 39.63 11.52 -9.80
CA GLN A 426 38.88 12.12 -10.91
C GLN A 426 37.46 12.54 -10.49
N LYS A 427 36.84 11.83 -9.54
CA LYS A 427 35.50 12.15 -9.03
C LYS A 427 35.51 13.38 -8.12
N ARG A 428 36.58 13.57 -7.33
CA ARG A 428 36.72 14.69 -6.38
C ARG A 428 36.59 16.05 -7.07
N ASP A 429 37.26 16.27 -8.19
CA ASP A 429 37.22 17.54 -8.91
C ASP A 429 35.82 17.85 -9.43
N GLU A 430 35.07 16.82 -9.86
CA GLU A 430 33.67 16.95 -10.27
C GLU A 430 32.78 17.26 -9.07
N TYR A 431 32.98 16.63 -7.90
CA TYR A 431 32.22 16.91 -6.66
C TYR A 431 32.46 18.33 -6.12
N LEU A 432 33.63 18.91 -6.36
CA LEU A 432 33.98 20.28 -5.98
C LEU A 432 33.56 21.33 -7.02
N ASN A 433 33.26 20.91 -8.25
CA ASN A 433 32.91 21.83 -9.33
C ASN A 433 31.52 22.44 -9.12
N ARG A 434 31.50 23.69 -8.64
CA ARG A 434 30.27 24.44 -8.33
C ARG A 434 29.41 24.80 -9.54
N GLU A 435 29.98 24.83 -10.74
CA GLU A 435 29.29 25.22 -11.98
C GLU A 435 28.53 24.06 -12.64
N LYS A 436 28.93 22.82 -12.37
CA LYS A 436 28.22 21.60 -12.80
C LYS A 436 27.20 21.09 -11.78
N ILE A 437 26.96 21.83 -10.70
CA ILE A 437 26.08 21.40 -9.61
C ILE A 437 24.62 21.38 -10.09
N GLY A 438 24.22 20.22 -10.59
CA GLY A 438 22.87 19.68 -10.42
C GLY A 438 22.63 19.11 -9.01
N SER A 439 23.62 19.17 -8.09
CA SER A 439 23.59 18.51 -6.78
C SER A 439 24.00 19.45 -5.63
N ASN A 440 23.13 20.37 -5.23
CA ASN A 440 23.30 21.16 -3.99
C ASN A 440 23.19 20.29 -2.71
N LEU A 441 23.47 18.98 -2.82
CA LEU A 441 23.30 17.99 -1.79
C LEU A 441 24.39 18.15 -0.74
N ALA A 442 23.97 18.23 0.51
CA ALA A 442 24.83 18.27 1.68
C ALA A 442 25.77 17.06 1.74
N MET A 443 25.33 15.86 1.36
CA MET A 443 26.18 14.66 1.38
C MET A 443 27.35 14.69 0.40
N VAL A 444 27.19 15.35 -0.75
CA VAL A 444 28.28 15.47 -1.73
C VAL A 444 29.32 16.46 -1.21
N ARG A 445 28.87 17.56 -0.59
CA ARG A 445 29.76 18.53 0.07
C ARG A 445 30.47 17.93 1.29
N GLU A 446 29.78 17.11 2.08
CA GLU A 446 30.37 16.36 3.19
C GLU A 446 31.48 15.45 2.67
N LEU A 447 31.19 14.64 1.65
CA LEU A 447 32.16 13.74 1.04
C LEU A 447 33.38 14.48 0.48
N ALA A 448 33.16 15.59 -0.25
CA ALA A 448 34.23 16.34 -0.88
C ALA A 448 35.21 16.98 0.13
N ASN A 449 34.77 17.19 1.38
CA ASN A 449 35.58 17.73 2.48
C ASN A 449 36.02 16.65 3.49
N ASP A 450 35.73 15.36 3.24
CA ASP A 450 36.14 14.28 4.14
C ASP A 450 37.65 13.99 3.97
N GLU A 451 38.40 14.05 5.07
CA GLU A 451 39.85 13.83 5.06
C GLU A 451 40.24 12.43 4.55
N GLY A 452 39.41 11.41 4.83
CA GLY A 452 39.61 10.05 4.35
C GLY A 452 39.42 9.95 2.85
N PHE A 453 38.39 10.61 2.32
CA PHE A 453 38.15 10.72 0.88
C PHE A 453 39.26 11.52 0.19
N GLU A 454 39.70 12.64 0.76
CA GLU A 454 40.81 13.43 0.23
C GLU A 454 42.11 12.63 0.16
N LYS A 455 42.43 11.88 1.21
CA LYS A 455 43.59 10.99 1.23
C LYS A 455 43.48 9.90 0.16
N LEU A 456 42.31 9.28 0.01
CA LEU A 456 42.04 8.29 -1.04
C LEU A 456 42.16 8.89 -2.45
N ALA A 457 41.59 10.07 -2.68
CA ALA A 457 41.69 10.82 -3.93
C ALA A 457 43.15 11.18 -4.25
N THR A 458 43.92 11.61 -3.25
CA THR A 458 45.34 11.92 -3.41
C THR A 458 46.11 10.66 -3.84
N TYR A 459 45.92 9.52 -3.18
CA TYR A 459 46.63 8.30 -3.55
C TYR A 459 46.23 7.73 -4.92
N THR A 460 44.96 7.85 -5.29
CA THR A 460 44.46 7.43 -6.60
C THR A 460 44.88 8.37 -7.74
N SER A 461 45.55 9.49 -7.46
CA SER A 461 46.16 10.36 -8.48
C SER A 461 47.56 9.89 -8.91
N PHE A 462 48.24 9.10 -8.09
CA PHE A 462 49.56 8.55 -8.41
C PHE A 462 49.40 7.29 -9.26
N GLY A 463 49.40 7.43 -10.59
CA GLY A 463 49.14 6.35 -11.57
C GLY A 463 50.05 5.09 -11.52
N ALA A 464 51.01 5.01 -10.59
CA ALA A 464 51.89 3.87 -10.36
C ALA A 464 51.70 3.20 -8.98
N TYR A 465 50.72 3.62 -8.17
CA TYR A 465 50.55 3.10 -6.82
C TYR A 465 50.02 1.66 -6.82
N ARG A 466 50.68 0.77 -6.07
CA ARG A 466 50.38 -0.67 -6.02
C ARG A 466 48.95 -0.90 -5.55
N THR A 467 48.13 -1.57 -6.37
CA THR A 467 46.71 -1.94 -6.16
C THR A 467 46.33 -2.30 -4.72
N ARG A 468 47.19 -3.05 -4.01
CA ARG A 468 46.97 -3.45 -2.60
C ARG A 468 46.79 -2.25 -1.66
N TRP A 469 47.57 -1.18 -1.85
CA TRP A 469 47.56 -0.03 -0.95
C TRP A 469 46.32 0.83 -1.18
N MET A 470 45.99 1.10 -2.45
CA MET A 470 44.75 1.80 -2.82
C MET A 470 43.52 1.09 -2.23
N LEU A 471 43.47 -0.24 -2.32
CA LEU A 471 42.37 -1.02 -1.75
C LEU A 471 42.34 -1.00 -0.21
N ASN A 472 43.50 -0.90 0.45
CA ASN A 472 43.56 -0.73 1.91
C ASN A 472 43.05 0.66 2.33
N ASP A 473 43.39 1.71 1.59
CA ASP A 473 42.92 3.06 1.89
C ASP A 473 41.42 3.22 1.58
N ALA A 474 40.95 2.59 0.51
CA ALA A 474 39.51 2.50 0.19
C ALA A 474 38.75 1.81 1.31
N GLU A 475 39.21 0.65 1.78
CA GLU A 475 38.60 -0.07 2.91
C GLU A 475 38.55 0.79 4.18
N LYS A 476 39.64 1.48 4.53
CA LYS A 476 39.66 2.37 5.70
C LYS A 476 38.64 3.49 5.60
N PHE A 477 38.61 4.18 4.46
CA PHE A 477 37.66 5.27 4.20
C PHE A 477 36.21 4.76 4.25
N ILE A 478 35.91 3.68 3.51
CA ILE A 478 34.56 3.11 3.43
C ILE A 478 34.09 2.63 4.81
N ASN A 479 34.93 1.94 5.57
CA ASN A 479 34.54 1.45 6.90
C ASN A 479 34.31 2.61 7.87
N ALA A 480 35.19 3.62 7.89
CA ALA A 480 35.03 4.79 8.76
C ALA A 480 33.72 5.53 8.46
N ARG A 481 33.41 5.76 7.17
CA ARG A 481 32.15 6.38 6.76
C ARG A 481 30.95 5.49 7.04
N THR A 482 31.07 4.17 6.86
CA THR A 482 30.00 3.21 7.23
C THR A 482 29.67 3.31 8.71
N THR A 483 30.67 3.37 9.60
CA THR A 483 30.45 3.55 11.04
C THR A 483 29.66 4.83 11.34
N ARG A 484 30.03 5.97 10.75
CA ARG A 484 29.28 7.24 10.93
C ARG A 484 27.82 7.13 10.46
N LEU A 485 27.59 6.50 9.31
CA LEU A 485 26.24 6.31 8.77
C LEU A 485 25.40 5.38 9.65
N VAL A 486 25.99 4.33 10.22
CA VAL A 486 25.33 3.41 11.14
C VAL A 486 24.99 4.09 12.47
N GLU A 487 25.89 4.92 13.01
CA GLU A 487 25.63 5.72 14.20
C GLU A 487 24.49 6.72 13.97
N PHE A 488 24.51 7.41 12.83
CA PHE A 488 23.39 8.24 12.38
C PHE A 488 22.08 7.44 12.35
N ALA A 489 22.09 6.25 11.76
CA ALA A 489 20.90 5.42 11.63
C ALA A 489 20.30 5.01 12.98
N LEU A 490 21.14 4.68 13.97
CA LEU A 490 20.69 4.34 15.32
C LEU A 490 20.03 5.54 16.03
N GLN A 491 20.43 6.76 15.72
CA GLN A 491 19.75 7.97 16.23
C GLN A 491 18.49 8.31 15.44
N GLU A 492 18.55 8.25 14.11
CA GLU A 492 17.45 8.63 13.21
C GLU A 492 16.23 7.70 13.36
N TRP A 493 16.47 6.41 13.60
CA TRP A 493 15.44 5.39 13.77
C TRP A 493 15.39 4.83 15.19
N LYS A 494 15.63 5.70 16.18
CA LYS A 494 15.48 5.35 17.59
C LYS A 494 14.01 5.09 17.95
N VAL A 495 13.81 4.02 18.72
CA VAL A 495 12.48 3.52 19.14
C VAL A 495 11.93 4.32 20.32
#